data_AF-A0A8B7DRF5-F1
#
_entry.id   AF-A0A8B7DRF5-F1
#
_cell.length_a   1.000
_cell.length_b   1.000
_cell.length_c   1.000
_cell.angle_alpha   90.00
_cell.angle_beta   90.00
_cell.angle_gamma   90.00
#
_symmetry.space_group_name_H-M   'P 1'
#
loop_
_entity.id
_entity.type
_entity.pdbx_description
1 polymer ?
#
loop_
_entity_poly.entity_id
_entity_poly.type
_entity_poly.pdbx_seq_one_letter_code
_entity_poly.pdbx_strand_id
1 'polypeptide(L)'
;MITGGSPEICWVKSFRLPKSAFMDLAEQLKPYIAPNPKSPNYRALSTEKKLAITLYYLKDTGSLLMTANCFGIAVNTVSLIITQVCKNIVYHLGPIYISLPKTETEMRQKVAEFESKFGMIQAFGCIDGSHVPIACPVENS
;
A
#
# COMPACT_ATOMS: atom_id res chain seq x y z
N MET A 1 8.21 -19.56 -5.30
CA MET A 1 7.44 -20.11 -6.43
C MET A 1 5.97 -20.13 -6.03
N ILE A 2 5.13 -19.26 -6.58
CA ILE A 2 3.67 -19.32 -6.40
C ILE A 2 3.11 -19.91 -7.68
N THR A 3 2.84 -21.21 -7.67
CA THR A 3 2.17 -21.92 -8.77
C THR A 3 0.70 -21.50 -8.84
N GLY A 4 0.13 -21.48 -10.04
CA GLY A 4 -1.12 -20.78 -10.40
C GLY A 4 -2.44 -21.27 -9.78
N GLY A 5 -2.41 -22.07 -8.71
CA GLY A 5 -3.59 -22.64 -8.04
C GLY A 5 -3.69 -22.33 -6.54
N SER A 6 -2.98 -21.32 -6.02
CA SER A 6 -3.11 -20.96 -4.60
C SER A 6 -4.54 -20.48 -4.29
N PRO A 7 -5.22 -21.05 -3.26
CA PRO A 7 -6.57 -20.64 -2.88
C PRO A 7 -6.67 -19.13 -2.63
N GLU A 8 -7.80 -18.50 -2.96
CA GLU A 8 -8.03 -17.06 -2.70
C GLU A 8 -7.73 -16.65 -1.25
N ILE A 9 -8.00 -17.55 -0.30
CA ILE A 9 -7.68 -17.39 1.13
C ILE A 9 -6.19 -17.11 1.34
N CYS A 10 -5.30 -17.75 0.58
CA CYS A 10 -3.86 -17.54 0.70
C CYS A 10 -3.44 -16.16 0.19
N TRP A 11 -4.09 -15.63 -0.85
CA TRP A 11 -3.84 -14.28 -1.37
C TRP A 11 -4.27 -13.23 -0.35
N VAL A 12 -5.49 -13.33 0.16
CA VAL A 12 -6.01 -12.40 1.18
C VAL A 12 -5.16 -12.48 2.44
N LYS A 13 -4.79 -13.68 2.89
CA LYS A 13 -3.88 -13.85 4.03
C LYS A 13 -2.51 -13.26 3.79
N SER A 14 -1.98 -13.29 2.56
CA SER A 14 -0.60 -12.84 2.28
C SER A 14 -0.49 -11.36 1.94
N PHE A 15 -1.52 -10.77 1.33
CA PHE A 15 -1.47 -9.42 0.76
C PHE A 15 -2.66 -8.53 1.14
N ARG A 16 -3.62 -9.04 1.94
CA ARG A 16 -4.91 -8.37 2.24
C ARG A 16 -5.76 -8.10 0.99
N LEU A 17 -5.45 -8.72 -0.15
CA LEU A 17 -6.16 -8.56 -1.41
C LEU A 17 -6.50 -9.94 -2.02
N PRO A 18 -7.67 -10.08 -2.67
CA PRO A 18 -7.93 -11.23 -3.54
C PRO A 18 -7.01 -11.17 -4.77
N LYS A 19 -6.83 -12.31 -5.44
CA LYS A 19 -5.90 -12.41 -6.58
C LYS A 19 -6.27 -11.44 -7.71
N SER A 20 -7.56 -11.29 -8.02
CA SER A 20 -8.05 -10.39 -9.07
C SER A 20 -7.64 -8.94 -8.80
N ALA A 21 -7.98 -8.41 -7.62
CA ALA A 21 -7.63 -7.04 -7.22
C ALA A 21 -6.11 -6.81 -7.21
N PHE A 22 -5.33 -7.82 -6.82
CA PHE A 22 -3.87 -7.74 -6.90
C PHE A 22 -3.40 -7.57 -8.35
N MET A 23 -3.94 -8.35 -9.29
CA MET A 23 -3.55 -8.28 -10.70
C MET A 23 -4.00 -6.96 -11.33
N ASP A 24 -5.19 -6.47 -10.99
CA ASP A 24 -5.70 -5.17 -11.45
C ASP A 24 -4.80 -4.01 -10.95
N LEU A 25 -4.38 -4.07 -9.68
CA LEU A 25 -3.45 -3.10 -9.11
C LEU A 25 -2.07 -3.18 -9.78
N ALA A 26 -1.59 -4.39 -10.08
CA ALA A 26 -0.33 -4.59 -10.78
C ALA A 26 -0.36 -3.98 -12.19
N GLU A 27 -1.46 -4.17 -12.95
CA GLU A 27 -1.58 -3.61 -14.29
C GLU A 27 -1.63 -2.08 -14.27
N GLN A 28 -2.34 -1.48 -13.30
CA GLN A 28 -2.37 -0.03 -13.11
C GLN A 28 -0.99 0.56 -12.77
N LEU A 29 -0.17 -0.15 -12.00
CA LEU A 29 1.16 0.32 -11.59
C LEU A 29 2.26 0.01 -12.60
N LYS A 30 2.03 -0.93 -13.52
CA LYS A 30 3.01 -1.40 -14.50
C LYS A 30 3.69 -0.30 -15.30
N PRO A 31 3.03 0.79 -15.77
CA PRO A 31 3.70 1.87 -16.49
C PRO A 31 4.80 2.56 -15.66
N TYR A 32 4.69 2.51 -14.34
CA TYR A 32 5.53 3.29 -13.42
C TYR A 32 6.62 2.46 -12.72
N ILE A 33 6.35 1.17 -12.47
CA ILE A 33 7.25 0.31 -11.70
C ILE A 33 7.81 -0.88 -12.50
N ALA A 34 7.48 -1.01 -13.79
CA ALA A 34 8.03 -2.07 -14.62
C ALA A 34 9.57 -2.09 -14.62
N PRO A 35 10.19 -3.26 -14.80
CA PRO A 35 11.64 -3.33 -14.92
C PRO A 35 12.14 -2.48 -16.10
N ASN A 36 13.23 -1.76 -15.89
CA ASN A 36 13.85 -0.98 -16.97
C ASN A 36 14.47 -1.95 -18.00
N PRO A 37 13.99 -1.98 -19.26
CA PRO A 37 14.49 -2.92 -20.28
C PRO A 37 15.96 -2.68 -20.65
N LYS A 38 16.52 -1.50 -20.34
CA LYS A 38 17.93 -1.17 -20.57
C LYS A 38 18.85 -1.61 -19.43
N SER A 39 18.29 -2.08 -18.31
CA SER A 39 19.09 -2.58 -17.18
C SER A 39 19.57 -4.01 -17.46
N PRO A 40 20.83 -4.37 -17.18
CA PRO A 40 21.27 -5.76 -17.25
C PRO A 40 20.47 -6.69 -16.32
N ASN A 41 19.81 -6.13 -15.30
CA ASN A 41 18.98 -6.84 -14.33
C ASN A 41 17.47 -6.73 -14.62
N TYR A 42 17.05 -6.38 -15.84
CA TYR A 42 15.63 -6.14 -16.17
C TYR A 42 14.72 -7.36 -15.90
N ARG A 43 15.26 -8.58 -15.91
CA ARG A 43 14.49 -9.79 -15.58
C ARG A 43 14.42 -10.11 -14.08
N ALA A 44 15.16 -9.39 -13.24
CA ALA A 44 15.33 -9.76 -11.84
C ALA A 44 14.04 -9.61 -11.02
N LEU A 45 13.22 -8.59 -11.32
CA LEU A 45 12.03 -8.25 -10.52
C LEU A 45 10.90 -7.69 -11.38
N SER A 46 9.88 -8.50 -11.64
CA SER A 46 8.66 -8.08 -12.33
C SER A 46 7.85 -7.07 -11.51
N THR A 47 6.90 -6.39 -12.17
CA THR A 47 5.93 -5.48 -11.54
C THR A 47 5.18 -6.17 -10.40
N GLU A 48 4.68 -7.38 -10.65
CA GLU A 48 3.94 -8.19 -9.69
C GLU A 48 4.81 -8.57 -8.50
N LYS A 49 6.08 -8.94 -8.73
CA LYS A 49 6.99 -9.28 -7.64
C LYS A 49 7.30 -8.05 -6.78
N LYS A 50 7.52 -6.89 -7.38
CA LYS A 50 7.71 -5.63 -6.64
C LYS A 50 6.49 -5.28 -5.80
N LEU A 51 5.29 -5.39 -6.38
CA LEU A 51 4.04 -5.14 -5.67
C LEU A 51 3.84 -6.14 -4.52
N ALA A 52 4.11 -7.42 -4.75
CA ALA A 52 4.00 -8.47 -3.73
C ALA A 52 4.95 -8.22 -2.54
N ILE A 53 6.20 -7.81 -2.80
CA ILE A 53 7.16 -7.43 -1.75
C ILE A 53 6.60 -6.28 -0.91
N THR A 54 6.09 -5.23 -1.56
CA THR A 54 5.54 -4.06 -0.88
C THR A 54 4.31 -4.40 -0.05
N LEU A 55 3.33 -5.11 -0.62
CA LEU A 55 2.11 -5.48 0.11
C LEU A 55 2.40 -6.46 1.25
N TYR A 56 3.34 -7.38 1.07
CA TYR A 56 3.76 -8.28 2.15
C TYR A 56 4.36 -7.49 3.33
N TYR A 57 5.20 -6.50 3.05
CA TYR A 57 5.75 -5.60 4.06
C TYR A 57 4.68 -4.75 4.73
N LEU A 58 3.72 -4.21 3.98
CA LEU A 58 2.67 -3.33 4.52
C LEU A 58 1.58 -4.09 5.29
N LYS A 59 1.33 -5.36 4.95
CA LYS A 59 0.33 -6.19 5.61
C LYS A 59 0.67 -6.43 7.08
N ASP A 60 1.94 -6.68 7.35
CA ASP A 60 2.43 -7.19 8.64
C ASP A 60 3.30 -6.12 9.29
N THR A 61 3.37 -6.05 10.62
CA THR A 61 4.34 -5.18 11.32
C THR A 61 5.77 -5.73 11.22
N GLY A 62 6.10 -6.38 10.11
CA GLY A 62 7.35 -7.11 9.89
C GLY A 62 8.49 -6.17 9.50
N SER A 63 9.72 -6.60 9.80
CA SER A 63 10.91 -5.83 9.42
C SER A 63 11.29 -6.03 7.95
N LEU A 64 12.08 -5.11 7.41
CA LEU A 64 12.69 -5.23 6.08
C LEU A 64 13.47 -6.56 5.92
N LEU A 65 14.11 -7.03 7.00
CA LEU A 65 14.87 -8.28 7.01
C LEU A 65 13.96 -9.51 6.82
N MET A 66 12.80 -9.54 7.49
CA MET A 66 11.84 -10.63 7.32
C MET A 66 11.32 -10.69 5.88
N THR A 67 11.02 -9.53 5.30
CA THR A 67 10.58 -9.43 3.91
C THR A 67 11.69 -9.86 2.95
N ALA A 68 12.94 -9.40 3.17
CA ALA A 68 14.11 -9.81 2.39
C ALA A 68 14.30 -11.33 2.38
N ASN A 69 14.24 -11.96 3.55
CA ASN A 69 14.38 -13.40 3.70
C ASN A 69 13.24 -14.17 3.01
N CYS A 70 12.00 -13.68 3.13
CA CYS A 70 10.84 -14.32 2.50
C CYS A 70 10.94 -14.34 0.96
N PHE A 71 11.43 -13.26 0.36
CA PHE A 71 11.53 -13.13 -1.09
C PHE A 71 12.91 -13.49 -1.68
N GLY A 72 13.88 -13.82 -0.82
CA GLY A 72 15.25 -14.17 -1.21
C GLY A 72 15.99 -13.03 -1.91
N ILE A 73 15.84 -11.80 -1.40
CA ILE A 73 16.44 -10.59 -1.99
C ILE A 73 17.15 -9.75 -0.94
N ALA A 74 18.11 -8.92 -1.35
CA ALA A 74 18.86 -8.08 -0.43
C ALA A 74 17.97 -7.02 0.26
N VAL A 75 18.24 -6.76 1.54
CA VAL A 75 17.46 -5.82 2.38
C VAL A 75 17.42 -4.41 1.78
N ASN A 76 18.54 -3.94 1.23
CA ASN A 76 18.60 -2.63 0.55
C ASN A 76 17.64 -2.55 -0.65
N THR A 77 17.51 -3.65 -1.39
CA THR A 77 16.66 -3.77 -2.57
C THR A 77 15.19 -3.77 -2.15
N VAL A 78 14.85 -4.47 -1.07
CA VAL A 78 13.50 -4.42 -0.47
C VAL A 78 13.11 -2.99 -0.09
N SER A 79 13.99 -2.28 0.64
CA SER A 79 13.74 -0.90 1.08
C SER A 79 13.51 0.05 -0.11
N LEU A 80 14.33 -0.07 -1.16
CA LEU A 80 14.18 0.70 -2.39
C LEU A 80 12.85 0.41 -3.10
N ILE A 81 12.47 -0.88 -3.23
CA ILE A 81 11.23 -1.30 -3.88
C ILE A 81 10.01 -0.78 -3.13
N ILE A 82 9.96 -0.96 -1.80
CA ILE A 82 8.84 -0.49 -0.97
C ILE A 82 8.66 1.01 -1.17
N THR A 83 9.75 1.77 -1.05
CA THR A 83 9.72 3.23 -1.22
C THR A 83 9.24 3.62 -2.63
N GLN A 84 9.76 2.97 -3.67
CA GLN A 84 9.38 3.24 -5.06
C GLN A 84 7.90 2.94 -5.29
N VAL A 85 7.41 1.78 -4.89
CA VAL A 85 6.02 1.35 -5.11
C VAL A 85 5.06 2.24 -4.32
N CYS A 86 5.32 2.50 -3.04
CA CYS A 86 4.48 3.39 -2.23
C CYS A 86 4.37 4.79 -2.83
N LYS A 87 5.50 5.38 -3.30
CA LYS A 87 5.48 6.69 -3.96
C LYS A 87 4.59 6.71 -5.20
N ASN A 88 4.69 5.69 -6.05
CA ASN A 88 3.88 5.60 -7.27
C ASN A 88 2.39 5.35 -6.96
N ILE A 89 2.08 4.55 -5.93
CA ILE A 89 0.70 4.38 -5.46
C ILE A 89 0.13 5.72 -5.00
N VAL A 90 0.82 6.44 -4.10
CA VAL A 90 0.34 7.72 -3.57
C VAL A 90 0.14 8.74 -4.69
N TYR A 91 1.09 8.84 -5.61
CA TYR A 91 1.07 9.86 -6.65
C TYR A 91 0.03 9.58 -7.76
N HIS A 92 -0.06 8.33 -8.24
CA HIS A 92 -0.93 8.00 -9.38
C HIS A 92 -2.30 7.46 -8.98
N LEU A 93 -2.38 6.65 -7.92
CA LEU A 93 -3.61 5.99 -7.51
C LEU A 93 -4.31 6.70 -6.34
N GLY A 94 -3.56 7.41 -5.51
CA GLY A 94 -4.09 8.19 -4.39
C GLY A 94 -5.27 9.08 -4.79
N PRO A 95 -5.15 9.95 -5.82
CA PRO A 95 -6.25 10.81 -6.26
C PRO A 95 -7.47 10.09 -6.84
N ILE A 96 -7.30 8.83 -7.29
CA ILE A 96 -8.39 8.03 -7.89
C ILE A 96 -9.22 7.38 -6.78
N TYR A 97 -8.56 6.85 -5.75
CA TYR A 97 -9.22 6.08 -4.69
C TYR A 97 -9.53 6.90 -3.43
N ILE A 98 -8.80 7.98 -3.17
CA ILE A 98 -8.99 8.85 -2.01
C ILE A 98 -9.56 10.17 -2.50
N SER A 99 -10.87 10.34 -2.34
CA SER A 99 -11.58 11.58 -2.64
C SER A 99 -12.09 12.20 -1.35
N LEU A 100 -11.65 13.42 -1.06
CA LEU A 100 -12.13 14.23 0.05
C LEU A 100 -13.18 15.22 -0.46
N PRO A 101 -14.18 15.57 0.37
CA PRO A 101 -15.15 16.61 0.01
C PRO A 101 -14.43 17.92 -0.29
N LYS A 102 -14.76 18.54 -1.42
CA LYS A 102 -14.09 19.77 -1.90
C LYS A 102 -14.90 21.03 -1.62
N THR A 103 -16.19 20.87 -1.38
CA THR A 103 -17.11 21.98 -1.09
C THR A 103 -17.70 21.86 0.30
N GLU A 104 -18.14 22.98 0.86
CA GLU A 104 -18.83 23.00 2.15
C GLU A 104 -20.11 22.16 2.11
N THR A 105 -20.85 22.19 0.99
CA THR A 105 -22.06 21.40 0.80
C THR A 105 -21.78 19.90 0.84
N GLU A 106 -20.76 19.43 0.12
CA GLU A 106 -20.33 18.02 0.15
C GLU A 106 -19.85 17.62 1.55
N MET A 107 -19.10 18.50 2.23
CA MET A 107 -18.63 18.26 3.59
C MET A 107 -19.81 18.10 4.55
N ARG A 108 -20.76 19.04 4.55
CA ARG A 108 -21.96 19.00 5.41
C ARG A 108 -22.78 17.73 5.16
N GLN A 109 -22.92 17.34 3.89
CA GLN A 109 -23.59 16.10 3.54
C GLN A 109 -22.86 14.89 4.13
N LYS A 110 -21.53 14.81 3.98
CA LYS A 110 -20.74 13.69 4.53
C LYS A 110 -20.77 13.63 6.05
N VAL A 111 -20.74 14.78 6.74
CA VAL A 111 -20.87 14.85 8.19
C VAL A 111 -22.24 14.34 8.65
N ALA A 112 -23.32 14.75 7.98
CA ALA A 112 -24.67 14.29 8.30
C ALA A 112 -24.84 12.77 8.04
N GLU A 113 -24.31 12.26 6.93
CA GLU A 113 -24.29 10.82 6.62
C GLU A 113 -23.55 10.02 7.69
N PHE A 114 -22.41 10.55 8.16
CA PHE A 114 -21.57 9.92 9.16
C PHE A 114 -22.20 9.96 10.56
N GLU A 115 -22.78 11.08 10.96
CA GLU A 115 -23.54 11.24 12.20
C GLU A 115 -24.74 10.29 12.22
N SER A 116 -25.52 10.22 11.13
CA SER A 116 -26.67 9.32 11.05
C SER A 116 -26.28 7.83 11.16
N LYS A 117 -25.08 7.45 10.72
CA LYS A 117 -24.63 6.05 10.69
C LYS A 117 -23.89 5.62 11.96
N PHE A 118 -23.12 6.53 12.55
CA PHE A 118 -22.19 6.23 13.65
C PHE A 118 -22.44 7.05 14.92
N GLY A 119 -23.33 8.04 14.89
CA GLY A 119 -23.62 8.94 16.02
C GLY A 119 -22.51 9.94 16.33
N MET A 120 -21.51 10.05 15.47
CA MET A 120 -20.35 10.93 15.69
C MET A 120 -20.58 12.29 15.02
N ILE A 121 -20.79 13.32 15.83
CA ILE A 121 -20.94 14.69 15.35
C ILE A 121 -19.61 15.22 14.80
N GLN A 122 -19.67 16.03 13.73
CA GLN A 122 -18.50 16.69 13.11
C GLN A 122 -17.40 15.76 12.57
N ALA A 123 -17.68 14.47 12.38
CA ALA A 123 -16.80 13.55 11.69
C ALA A 123 -17.34 13.26 10.29
N PHE A 124 -16.46 13.07 9.30
CA PHE A 124 -16.85 12.73 7.92
C PHE A 124 -16.18 11.44 7.41
N GLY A 125 -15.38 10.78 8.25
CA GLY A 125 -14.66 9.57 7.90
C GLY A 125 -13.79 9.05 9.05
N CYS A 126 -13.23 7.85 8.85
CA CYS A 126 -12.30 7.22 9.77
C CYS A 126 -11.03 6.82 9.04
N ILE A 127 -9.90 6.92 9.74
CA ILE A 127 -8.62 6.33 9.35
C ILE A 127 -8.28 5.31 10.43
N ASP A 128 -8.14 4.03 10.05
CA ASP A 128 -7.91 2.93 11.00
C ASP A 128 -6.55 3.05 11.71
N GLY A 129 -5.47 3.22 10.94
CA GLY A 129 -4.12 3.36 11.47
C GLY A 129 -3.29 4.38 10.68
N SER A 130 -2.52 5.19 11.41
CA SER A 130 -1.54 6.12 10.83
C SER A 130 -0.23 6.03 11.58
N HIS A 131 0.89 6.05 10.85
CA HIS A 131 2.21 6.11 11.47
C HIS A 131 2.52 7.56 11.83
N VAL A 132 2.34 7.92 13.10
CA VAL A 132 2.65 9.26 13.61
C VAL A 132 4.13 9.30 14.02
N PRO A 133 4.98 10.14 13.38
CA PRO A 133 6.37 10.28 13.79
C PRO A 133 6.43 10.90 15.19
N ILE A 134 7.10 10.23 16.12
CA ILE A 134 7.36 10.75 17.47
C ILE A 134 8.60 11.62 17.39
N ALA A 135 8.43 12.93 17.62
CA ALA A 135 9.56 13.84 17.79
C ALA A 135 10.18 13.61 19.18
N CYS A 136 11.51 13.57 19.24
CA CYS A 136 12.23 13.52 20.51
C CYS A 136 11.93 14.82 21.30
N PRO A 137 11.55 14.73 22.59
CA PRO A 137 11.44 15.90 23.44
C PRO A 137 12.77 16.67 23.48
N VAL A 138 12.68 18.00 23.60
CA VAL A 138 13.86 18.88 23.71
C VAL A 138 14.49 18.86 25.09
N GLU A 139 13.72 18.51 26.12
CA GLU A 139 14.16 18.45 27.51
C GLU A 139 13.80 17.09 28.11
N ASN A 140 14.75 16.52 28.86
CA ASN A 140 14.49 15.36 29.69
C ASN A 140 13.85 15.83 30.99
N SER A 141 12.78 15.17 31.42
CA SER A 141 12.20 15.35 32.76
C SER A 141 13.13 14.84 33.85
#